data_AF-A0A369UUD7-F1
#
_entry.id   AF-A0A369UUD7-F1
#
_cell.length_a   1.000
_cell.length_b   1.000
_cell.length_c   1.000
_cell.angle_alpha   90.00
_cell.angle_beta   90.00
_cell.angle_gamma   90.00
#
_symmetry.space_group_name_H-M   'P 1'
#
loop_
_entity.id
_entity.type
_entity.pdbx_description
1 polymer ?
#
loop_
_entity_poly.entity_id
_entity_poly.type
_entity_poly.pdbx_seq_one_letter_code
_entity_poly.pdbx_strand_id
1 'polypeptide(L)'
;MFLQAPEFFTELCLPFHEHAVVGNTYYAAPVPGTPLRLRIDFTRTIHADTYGGLRVAVVQPERGEIDAVALSFVDHGTFHRRDEATNTPPNTKQYGTFGTYHRPGRPPWDGAVTTGLRDAIEQYTAVWFPGAWAASAPKRAAGPTPRSTPAPPTVPAGARTR
;
A
#
# COMPACT_ATOMS: atom_id res chain seq x y z
N MET A 1 -3.42 -7.59 24.03
CA MET A 1 -3.44 -8.26 22.71
C MET A 1 -3.01 -7.21 21.69
N PHE A 2 -1.99 -7.47 20.90
CA PHE A 2 -1.44 -6.47 19.98
C PHE A 2 -2.27 -6.40 18.69
N LEU A 3 -2.46 -5.19 18.18
CA LEU A 3 -2.93 -4.97 16.83
C LEU A 3 -1.85 -5.53 15.89
N GLN A 4 -2.23 -6.40 14.96
CA GLN A 4 -1.32 -6.92 13.92
C GLN A 4 -1.15 -5.87 12.80
N ALA A 5 -0.70 -4.68 13.17
CA ALA A 5 -0.58 -3.55 12.26
C ALA A 5 0.38 -3.80 11.08
N PRO A 6 1.54 -4.48 11.25
CA PRO A 6 2.41 -4.81 10.12
C PRO A 6 1.68 -5.58 9.01
N GLU A 7 0.82 -6.52 9.39
CA GLU A 7 0.08 -7.36 8.46
C GLU A 7 -1.01 -6.56 7.71
N PHE A 8 -1.72 -5.64 8.40
CA PHE A 8 -2.64 -4.73 7.71
C PHE A 8 -1.93 -3.85 6.67
N PHE A 9 -0.79 -3.25 7.04
CA PHE A 9 -0.03 -2.41 6.10
C PHE A 9 0.58 -3.22 4.95
N THR A 10 0.84 -4.51 5.17
CA THR A 10 1.23 -5.44 4.12
C THR A 10 0.09 -5.64 3.11
N GLU A 11 -1.15 -5.83 3.57
CA GLU A 11 -2.33 -5.94 2.69
C GLU A 11 -2.69 -4.64 1.96
N LEU A 12 -2.32 -3.49 2.51
CA LEU A 12 -2.44 -2.20 1.84
C LEU A 12 -1.46 -2.09 0.64
N CYS A 13 -0.37 -2.88 0.66
CA CYS A 13 0.62 -3.03 -0.41
C CYS A 13 1.26 -1.70 -0.86
N LEU A 14 1.44 -0.73 0.04
CA LEU A 14 1.99 0.59 -0.32
C LEU A 14 3.37 0.44 -1.00
N PRO A 15 3.65 1.18 -2.08
CA PRO A 15 4.79 0.86 -2.93
C PRO A 15 6.15 1.32 -2.35
N PHE A 16 6.17 2.10 -1.27
CA PHE A 16 7.38 2.75 -0.77
C PHE A 16 8.44 1.75 -0.30
N HIS A 17 9.64 1.80 -0.90
CA HIS A 17 10.74 0.88 -0.56
C HIS A 17 11.33 1.16 0.82
N GLU A 18 11.56 2.44 1.14
CA GLU A 18 12.06 2.86 2.45
C GLU A 18 10.89 3.04 3.40
N HIS A 19 10.46 1.96 4.04
CA HIS A 19 9.39 1.98 5.04
C HIS A 19 9.68 1.09 6.25
N ALA A 20 9.00 1.37 7.35
CA ALA A 20 8.99 0.55 8.55
C ALA A 20 7.63 0.67 9.25
N VAL A 21 7.21 -0.41 9.91
CA VAL A 21 6.06 -0.38 10.82
C VAL A 21 6.55 -0.50 12.25
N VAL A 22 6.25 0.50 13.08
CA VAL A 22 6.60 0.53 14.50
C VAL A 22 5.32 0.62 15.31
N GLY A 23 5.03 -0.42 16.10
CA GLY A 23 3.74 -0.54 16.80
C GLY A 23 2.59 -0.54 15.79
N ASN A 24 1.72 0.46 15.88
CA ASN A 24 0.54 0.61 15.01
C ASN A 24 0.71 1.66 13.92
N THR A 25 1.95 2.09 13.68
CA THR A 25 2.25 3.22 12.80
C THR A 25 3.17 2.80 11.68
N TYR A 26 2.76 3.06 10.45
CA TYR A 26 3.59 2.94 9.25
C TYR A 26 4.35 4.24 9.03
N TYR A 27 5.65 4.14 8.80
CA TYR A 27 6.52 5.24 8.42
C TYR A 27 7.15 4.94 7.08
N ALA A 28 7.24 5.95 6.21
CA ALA A 28 7.99 5.83 4.96
C ALA A 28 8.74 7.11 4.58
N ALA A 29 9.74 6.94 3.73
CA ALA A 29 10.35 7.99 2.93
C ALA A 29 9.95 7.79 1.47
N PRO A 30 8.81 8.37 1.02
CA PRO A 30 8.25 8.09 -0.31
C PRO A 30 9.14 8.53 -1.47
N VAL A 31 9.95 9.57 -1.27
CA VAL A 31 10.90 10.09 -2.26
C VAL A 31 12.29 10.18 -1.59
N PRO A 32 13.35 9.66 -2.22
CA PRO A 32 14.70 9.79 -1.68
C PRO A 32 15.17 11.25 -1.61
N GLY A 33 15.98 11.59 -0.60
CA GLY A 33 16.64 12.89 -0.49
C GLY A 33 15.76 14.07 -0.04
N THR A 34 14.44 13.90 0.05
CA THR A 34 13.56 14.90 0.70
C THR A 34 13.59 14.72 2.23
N PRO A 35 13.46 15.81 3.02
CA PRO A 35 13.30 15.72 4.47
C PRO A 35 11.88 15.29 4.90
N LEU A 36 10.91 15.25 3.98
CA LEU A 36 9.55 14.86 4.28
C LEU A 36 9.43 13.35 4.47
N ARG A 37 8.58 12.95 5.41
CA ARG A 37 8.26 11.55 5.71
C ARG A 37 6.74 11.38 5.72
N LEU A 38 6.30 10.18 5.37
CA LEU A 38 4.92 9.77 5.49
C LEU A 38 4.75 9.02 6.80
N ARG A 39 3.70 9.36 7.58
CA ARG A 39 3.26 8.63 8.77
C ARG A 39 1.81 8.22 8.57
N ILE A 40 1.49 6.94 8.77
CA ILE A 40 0.12 6.44 8.73
C ILE A 40 -0.20 5.72 10.03
N ASP A 41 -1.21 6.16 10.73
CA ASP A 41 -1.71 5.56 11.97
C ASP A 41 -3.21 5.24 11.87
N PHE A 42 -3.70 4.32 12.70
CA PHE A 42 -5.13 4.01 12.72
C PHE A 42 -5.92 5.08 13.48
N THR A 43 -7.00 5.58 12.88
CA THR A 43 -7.92 6.49 13.57
C THR A 43 -8.85 5.71 14.48
N ARG A 44 -8.83 6.03 15.77
CA ARG A 44 -9.78 5.49 16.75
C ARG A 44 -11.19 6.03 16.49
N THR A 45 -12.18 5.20 16.81
CA THR A 45 -13.58 5.63 16.91
C THR A 45 -13.89 6.10 18.34
N ILE A 46 -15.15 6.46 18.60
CA ILE A 46 -15.67 6.70 19.95
C ILE A 46 -15.62 5.44 20.84
N HIS A 47 -15.50 4.25 20.24
CA HIS A 47 -15.41 2.99 20.97
C HIS A 47 -13.95 2.63 21.23
N ALA A 48 -13.67 2.22 22.48
CA ALA A 48 -12.35 1.73 22.87
C ALA A 48 -11.89 0.57 21.97
N ASP A 49 -10.59 0.57 21.67
CA ASP A 49 -9.91 -0.46 20.90
C ASP A 49 -10.53 -0.74 19.52
N THR A 50 -11.18 0.27 18.93
CA THR A 50 -11.89 0.17 17.66
C THR A 50 -11.45 1.27 16.72
N TYR A 51 -11.10 0.86 15.51
CA TYR A 51 -10.50 1.70 14.50
C TYR A 51 -11.44 1.79 13.30
N GLY A 52 -11.65 3.01 12.83
CA GLY A 52 -12.60 3.32 11.75
C GLY A 52 -11.94 3.95 10.53
N GLY A 53 -10.62 3.97 10.47
CA GLY A 53 -9.90 4.61 9.38
C GLY A 53 -8.39 4.65 9.57
N LEU A 54 -7.76 5.40 8.68
CA LEU A 54 -6.34 5.75 8.70
C LEU A 54 -6.18 7.25 8.79
N ARG A 55 -5.17 7.69 9.54
CA ARG A 55 -4.68 9.05 9.52
C ARG A 55 -3.39 9.05 8.74
N VAL A 56 -3.35 9.79 7.64
CA VAL A 56 -2.20 9.90 6.75
C VAL A 56 -1.60 11.28 6.95
N ALA A 57 -0.36 11.35 7.42
CA ALA A 57 0.30 12.59 7.78
C ALA A 57 1.64 12.75 7.07
N VAL A 58 1.92 13.98 6.65
CA VAL A 58 3.23 14.42 6.18
C VAL A 58 3.94 15.04 7.37
N VAL A 59 5.09 14.47 7.70
CA VAL A 59 5.90 14.93 8.83
C VAL A 59 7.29 15.31 8.35
N GLN A 60 7.84 16.34 8.96
CA GLN A 60 9.25 16.70 8.86
C GLN A 60 9.90 16.43 10.22
N PRO A 61 10.94 15.58 10.32
CA PRO A 61 11.49 15.13 11.60
C PRO A 61 11.78 16.27 12.61
N GLU A 62 12.34 17.38 12.13
CA GLU A 62 12.72 18.52 12.97
C GLU A 62 11.57 19.50 13.25
N ARG A 63 10.48 19.44 12.48
CA ARG A 63 9.36 20.41 12.57
C ARG A 63 8.04 19.79 13.01
N GLY A 64 7.99 18.47 13.10
CA GLY A 64 6.77 17.73 13.39
C GLY A 64 5.86 17.60 12.18
N GLU A 65 4.57 17.57 12.43
CA GLU A 65 3.56 17.40 11.39
C GLU A 65 3.37 18.68 10.59
N ILE A 66 3.35 18.55 9.27
CA ILE A 66 3.08 19.64 8.32
C ILE A 66 1.62 19.61 7.90
N ASP A 67 1.10 18.43 7.59
CA ASP A 67 -0.26 18.23 7.13
C ASP A 67 -0.74 16.81 7.46
N ALA A 68 -2.06 16.63 7.55
CA ALA A 68 -2.66 15.32 7.76
C ALA A 68 -4.11 15.25 7.26
N VAL A 69 -4.49 14.08 6.77
CA VAL A 69 -5.86 13.74 6.40
C VAL A 69 -6.33 12.48 7.13
N ALA A 70 -7.60 12.44 7.51
CA ALA A 70 -8.26 11.25 8.01
C ALA A 70 -9.08 10.58 6.89
N LEU A 71 -8.80 9.30 6.65
CA LEU A 71 -9.44 8.46 5.64
C LEU A 71 -10.30 7.43 6.36
N SER A 72 -11.62 7.56 6.31
CA SER A 72 -12.51 6.62 6.99
C SER A 72 -12.68 5.33 6.18
N PHE A 73 -12.75 4.20 6.88
CA PHE A 73 -13.00 2.90 6.25
C PHE A 73 -14.38 2.82 5.58
N VAL A 74 -15.37 3.55 6.11
CA VAL A 74 -16.71 3.61 5.54
C VAL A 74 -16.67 4.33 4.20
N ASP A 75 -16.08 5.52 4.14
CA ASP A 75 -16.03 6.34 2.92
C ASP A 75 -15.20 5.69 1.81
N HIS A 76 -14.25 4.84 2.20
CA HIS A 76 -13.40 4.10 1.26
C HIS A 76 -13.83 2.64 1.06
N GLY A 77 -15.04 2.27 1.51
CA GLY A 77 -15.66 0.98 1.25
C GLY A 77 -14.87 -0.22 1.78
N THR A 78 -14.01 -0.01 2.78
CA THR A 78 -13.03 -1.01 3.23
C THR A 78 -13.71 -2.27 3.74
N PHE A 79 -14.78 -2.15 4.51
CA PHE A 79 -15.50 -3.31 5.05
C PHE A 79 -16.88 -3.53 4.43
N HIS A 80 -17.18 -2.81 3.34
CA HIS A 80 -18.52 -2.80 2.75
C HIS A 80 -19.05 -4.22 2.45
N ARG A 81 -18.27 -5.04 1.73
CA ARG A 81 -18.66 -6.43 1.41
C ARG A 81 -18.84 -7.32 2.65
N ARG A 82 -17.98 -7.14 3.66
CA ARG A 82 -18.05 -7.89 4.93
C ARG A 82 -19.32 -7.53 5.68
N ASP A 83 -19.62 -6.25 5.78
CA ASP A 83 -20.75 -5.73 6.54
C ASP A 83 -22.07 -6.08 5.85
N GLU A 84 -22.11 -6.05 4.52
CA GLU A 84 -23.26 -6.57 3.74
C GLU A 84 -23.46 -8.07 3.94
N ALA A 85 -22.41 -8.89 3.81
CA ALA A 85 -22.51 -10.34 3.96
C ALA A 85 -22.98 -10.78 5.36
N THR A 86 -22.73 -9.95 6.37
CA THR A 86 -23.11 -10.21 7.77
C THR A 86 -24.38 -9.48 8.20
N ASN A 87 -25.00 -8.70 7.31
CA ASN A 87 -26.09 -7.77 7.64
C ASN A 87 -25.77 -6.88 8.85
N THR A 88 -24.52 -6.42 8.94
CA THR A 88 -24.07 -5.54 10.03
C THR A 88 -24.79 -4.19 9.89
N PRO A 89 -25.62 -3.78 10.86
CA PRO A 89 -26.39 -2.55 10.73
C PRO A 89 -25.47 -1.31 10.79
N PRO A 90 -25.77 -0.26 10.00
CA PRO A 90 -25.15 1.04 10.18
C PRO A 90 -25.30 1.55 11.62
N ASN A 91 -24.39 2.43 12.05
CA ASN A 91 -24.35 3.01 13.41
C ASN A 91 -24.11 1.99 14.55
N THR A 92 -23.64 0.79 14.23
CA THR A 92 -23.13 -0.16 15.22
C THR A 92 -21.61 -0.01 15.35
N LYS A 93 -21.07 -0.45 16.48
CA LYS A 93 -19.61 -0.43 16.73
C LYS A 93 -18.83 -1.14 15.62
N GLN A 94 -19.40 -2.19 15.03
CA GLN A 94 -18.77 -3.11 14.08
C GLN A 94 -18.85 -2.62 12.63
N TYR A 95 -19.81 -1.75 12.31
CA TYR A 95 -20.03 -1.28 10.96
C TYR A 95 -18.86 -0.40 10.49
N GLY A 96 -18.20 -0.80 9.40
CA GLY A 96 -17.10 -0.04 8.82
C GLY A 96 -15.86 0.03 9.70
N THR A 97 -15.72 -0.83 10.71
CA THR A 97 -14.59 -0.78 11.65
C THR A 97 -13.93 -2.14 11.81
N PHE A 98 -12.79 -2.15 12.51
CA PHE A 98 -12.31 -3.35 13.18
C PHE A 98 -11.84 -3.02 14.59
N GLY A 99 -11.79 -4.04 15.45
CA GLY A 99 -11.33 -3.90 16.82
C GLY A 99 -10.17 -4.82 17.16
N THR A 100 -9.46 -4.52 18.24
CA THR A 100 -8.34 -5.35 18.71
C THR A 100 -8.79 -6.77 19.09
N TYR A 101 -10.03 -6.92 19.55
CA TYR A 101 -10.62 -8.20 19.92
C TYR A 101 -11.23 -8.90 18.69
N HIS A 102 -10.66 -10.05 18.32
CA HIS A 102 -11.09 -10.82 17.14
C HIS A 102 -11.07 -12.33 17.43
N ARG A 103 -11.77 -13.10 16.59
CA ARG A 103 -11.80 -14.56 16.70
C ARG A 103 -10.41 -15.14 16.38
N PRO A 104 -9.93 -16.15 17.11
CA PRO A 104 -8.67 -16.82 16.79
C PRO A 104 -8.65 -17.31 15.33
N GLY A 105 -7.51 -17.12 14.65
CA GLY A 105 -7.29 -17.61 13.28
C GLY A 105 -7.76 -16.68 12.16
N ARG A 106 -8.30 -15.49 12.47
CA ARG A 106 -8.62 -14.46 11.46
C ARG A 106 -8.09 -13.10 11.89
N PRO A 107 -7.45 -12.32 11.03
CA PRO A 107 -7.02 -10.98 11.41
C PRO A 107 -8.23 -10.07 11.73
N PRO A 108 -8.07 -9.03 12.55
CA PRO A 108 -9.12 -8.05 12.84
C PRO A 108 -9.79 -7.44 11.61
N TRP A 109 -9.02 -7.23 10.54
CA TRP A 109 -9.47 -6.64 9.29
C TRP A 109 -9.89 -7.69 8.24
N ASP A 110 -10.18 -8.92 8.65
CA ASP A 110 -10.70 -9.95 7.75
C ASP A 110 -11.90 -9.43 6.94
N GLY A 111 -11.85 -9.63 5.62
CA GLY A 111 -12.83 -9.09 4.67
C GLY A 111 -12.60 -7.62 4.26
N ALA A 112 -11.48 -7.00 4.65
CA ALA A 112 -11.11 -5.67 4.16
C ALA A 112 -10.81 -5.66 2.66
N VAL A 113 -11.33 -4.65 1.96
CA VAL A 113 -10.98 -4.30 0.58
C VAL A 113 -10.19 -3.00 0.63
N THR A 114 -8.87 -3.10 0.43
CA THR A 114 -7.94 -1.98 0.65
C THR A 114 -7.79 -1.03 -0.55
N THR A 115 -8.36 -1.36 -1.72
CA THR A 115 -8.21 -0.59 -2.97
C THR A 115 -8.60 0.88 -2.79
N GLY A 116 -9.78 1.16 -2.21
CA GLY A 116 -10.23 2.54 -2.02
C GLY A 116 -9.33 3.36 -1.08
N LEU A 117 -8.79 2.74 -0.03
CA LEU A 117 -7.83 3.38 0.86
C LEU A 117 -6.50 3.65 0.16
N ARG A 118 -6.02 2.66 -0.61
CA ARG A 118 -4.79 2.76 -1.39
C ARG A 118 -4.86 3.93 -2.37
N ASP A 119 -5.96 4.04 -3.13
CA ASP A 119 -6.16 5.11 -4.11
C ASP A 119 -6.21 6.49 -3.42
N ALA A 120 -6.85 6.59 -2.26
CA ALA A 120 -6.88 7.83 -1.49
C ALA A 120 -5.50 8.24 -0.95
N ILE A 121 -4.71 7.26 -0.48
CA ILE A 121 -3.31 7.50 -0.06
C ILE A 121 -2.47 7.93 -1.26
N GLU A 122 -2.66 7.33 -2.44
CA GLU A 122 -1.99 7.74 -3.67
C GLU A 122 -2.26 9.20 -4.00
N GLN A 123 -3.53 9.59 -4.04
CA GLN A 123 -3.94 10.96 -4.34
C GLN A 123 -3.35 11.97 -3.34
N TYR A 124 -3.42 11.66 -2.04
CA TYR A 124 -2.85 12.52 -1.01
C TYR A 124 -1.32 12.65 -1.13
N THR A 125 -0.64 11.53 -1.34
CA THR A 125 0.82 11.51 -1.44
C THR A 125 1.33 12.11 -2.74
N ALA A 126 0.55 12.15 -3.82
CA ALA A 126 0.93 12.81 -5.07
C ALA A 126 1.15 14.33 -4.90
N VAL A 127 0.45 14.97 -3.95
CA VAL A 127 0.60 16.41 -3.66
C VAL A 127 1.92 16.69 -2.96
N TRP A 128 2.27 15.88 -1.97
CA TRP A 128 3.42 16.12 -1.07
C TRP A 128 4.70 15.41 -1.50
N PHE A 129 4.56 14.33 -2.27
CA PHE A 129 5.66 13.49 -2.75
C PHE A 129 5.49 13.19 -4.25
N PRO A 130 5.64 14.20 -5.13
CA PRO A 130 5.49 14.00 -6.57
C PRO A 130 6.41 12.88 -7.08
N GLY A 131 5.84 11.94 -7.82
CA GLY A 131 6.58 10.80 -8.38
C GLY A 131 6.90 9.67 -7.40
N ALA A 132 6.48 9.74 -6.13
CA ALA A 132 6.77 8.70 -5.14
C ALA A 132 6.32 7.29 -5.58
N TRP A 133 5.12 7.18 -6.14
CA TRP A 133 4.56 5.90 -6.58
C TRP A 133 5.27 5.33 -7.81
N ALA A 134 5.76 6.20 -8.70
CA ALA A 134 6.56 5.81 -9.87
C ALA A 134 8.00 5.45 -9.50
N ALA A 135 8.64 6.22 -8.61
CA ALA A 135 9.97 5.93 -8.05
C ALA A 135 9.98 4.62 -7.25
N SER A 136 8.81 4.28 -6.71
CA SER A 136 8.55 3.06 -5.97
C SER A 136 8.17 1.86 -6.84
N ALA A 137 7.98 2.03 -8.14
CA ALA A 137 7.85 0.90 -9.04
C ALA A 137 9.22 0.20 -9.14
N PRO A 138 9.30 -1.14 -9.03
CA PRO A 138 10.56 -1.84 -9.23
C PRO A 138 11.11 -1.44 -10.59
N LYS A 139 12.34 -0.91 -10.61
CA LYS A 139 13.04 -0.51 -11.83
C LYS A 139 13.07 -1.74 -12.73
N ARG A 140 12.18 -1.77 -13.74
CA ARG A 140 12.14 -2.85 -14.74
C ARG A 140 13.55 -2.92 -15.29
N ALA A 141 14.27 -4.00 -14.99
CA ALA A 141 15.58 -4.24 -15.60
C ALA A 141 15.39 -4.03 -17.10
N ALA A 142 16.17 -3.12 -17.69
CA ALA A 142 16.16 -2.90 -19.12
C ALA A 142 16.18 -4.29 -19.79
N GLY A 143 15.18 -4.56 -20.62
CA GLY A 143 15.01 -5.88 -21.21
C GLY A 143 16.30 -6.34 -21.90
N PRO A 144 16.49 -7.66 -22.10
CA PRO A 144 17.68 -8.18 -22.73
C PRO A 144 17.95 -7.42 -24.03
N THR A 145 19.15 -6.86 -24.17
CA THR A 145 19.63 -6.35 -25.45
C THR A 145 19.39 -7.44 -26.51
N PRO A 146 18.84 -7.12 -27.69
CA PRO A 146 18.67 -8.12 -28.74
C PRO A 146 20.06 -8.67 -29.07
N ARG A 147 20.28 -9.94 -28.71
CA ARG A 147 21.49 -10.64 -29.08
C ARG A 147 21.42 -10.81 -30.60
N SER A 148 22.14 -9.98 -31.35
CA SER A 148 22.33 -10.18 -32.79
C SER A 148 22.85 -11.60 -33.00
N THR A 149 22.01 -12.45 -33.56
CA THR A 149 22.38 -13.80 -34.00
C THR A 149 23.35 -13.64 -35.18
N PRO A 150 24.57 -14.20 -35.11
CA PRO A 150 25.46 -14.22 -36.26
C PRO A 150 24.82 -15.04 -37.39
N ALA A 151 24.89 -14.53 -38.62
CA ALA A 151 24.37 -15.22 -39.79
C ALA A 151 25.08 -16.57 -40.01
N PRO A 152 24.36 -17.62 -40.45
CA PRO A 152 24.97 -18.92 -40.73
C PRO A 152 25.97 -18.83 -41.90
N PRO A 153 27.08 -19.58 -41.87
CA PRO A 153 28.05 -19.57 -42.95
C PRO A 153 27.46 -20.19 -44.23
N THR A 154 27.65 -19.49 -45.35
CA THR A 154 27.28 -19.98 -46.68
C THR A 154 28.25 -21.07 -47.12
N VAL A 155 27.76 -22.30 -47.31
CA VAL A 155 28.52 -23.42 -47.86
C VAL A 155 28.59 -23.29 -49.39
N PRO A 156 29.76 -23.35 -50.04
CA PRO A 156 29.83 -23.36 -51.51
C PRO A 156 29.40 -24.72 -52.06
N ALA A 157 28.40 -24.73 -52.94
CA ALA A 157 28.01 -25.91 -53.71
C ALA A 157 29.06 -26.20 -54.80
N GLY A 158 29.69 -27.36 -54.71
CA GLY A 158 30.64 -27.85 -55.70
C GLY A 158 30.02 -27.99 -57.09
N ALA A 159 30.70 -27.40 -58.08
CA ALA A 159 30.39 -27.54 -59.48
C ALA A 159 30.72 -28.97 -59.95
N ARG A 160 29.72 -29.66 -60.51
CA ARG A 160 29.92 -30.87 -61.33
C ARG A 160 30.25 -30.45 -62.76
N THR A 161 31.42 -30.87 -63.24
CA THR A 161 31.82 -30.80 -64.66
C THR A 161 31.22 -31.97 -65.44
N ARG A 162 30.94 -31.69 -66.72
CA ARG A 162 30.49 -32.62 -67.77
C ARG A 162 31.69 -33.31 -68.42
#